data_AF-A0A3B8LUI2-F1
#
_entry.id   AF-A0A3B8LUI2-F1
#
_cell.length_a   1.000
_cell.length_b   1.000
_cell.length_c   1.000
_cell.angle_alpha   90.00
_cell.angle_beta   90.00
_cell.angle_gamma   90.00
#
_symmetry.space_group_name_H-M   'P 1'
#
loop_
_entity.id
_entity.type
_entity.pdbx_description
1 polymer ?
#
loop_
_entity_poly.entity_id
_entity_poly.type
_entity_poly.pdbx_seq_one_letter_code
_entity_poly.pdbx_strand_id
1 'polypeptide(L)'
;MPPEIQIVHHVGQEALRAVVKRMGKLRCVWRHGVFFRLCGVGKCDNDEVRYSLLIFLLCVVISVTEAADPAGWRVRRNGRSTQSRVIPAGAVRAVTLSTMTSLSDFESMALDRHPLLRMAAARINEARGDQRQAGLWPNPMVGYSGEEMGNRGTTGMQSGFVWQKIVMGRKLKLASQVAAGRVAEQQHLAKVSRTRVLNGVRVRYYDTLVAQQRVELTRTMSQLGEELAQA
;
A
#
# COMPACT_ATOMS: atom_id res chain seq x y z
N MET A 1 22.70 40.88 23.46
CA MET A 1 24.14 40.97 23.13
C MET A 1 24.55 39.70 22.39
N PRO A 2 25.39 39.82 21.35
CA PRO A 2 25.38 39.08 20.08
C PRO A 2 26.53 38.04 19.99
N PRO A 3 26.91 37.42 18.83
CA PRO A 3 26.43 37.53 17.43
C PRO A 3 25.95 36.18 16.82
N GLU A 4 25.02 36.11 15.85
CA GLU A 4 25.10 36.49 14.42
C GLU A 4 26.09 35.64 13.60
N ILE A 5 25.58 34.79 12.70
CA ILE A 5 26.03 34.55 11.30
C ILE A 5 24.96 33.68 10.61
N GLN A 6 24.31 34.27 9.61
CA GLN A 6 23.43 33.63 8.63
C GLN A 6 24.27 33.04 7.48
N ILE A 7 23.99 31.80 7.04
CA ILE A 7 24.27 31.37 5.66
C ILE A 7 23.11 30.47 5.15
N VAL A 8 22.16 31.11 4.48
CA VAL A 8 21.53 30.74 3.20
C VAL A 8 21.48 29.23 2.84
N HIS A 9 20.31 28.60 3.01
CA HIS A 9 19.91 27.39 2.29
C HIS A 9 18.69 27.68 1.40
N HIS A 10 18.87 28.52 0.38
CA HIS A 10 17.79 28.81 -0.58
C HIS A 10 18.15 28.63 -2.06
N VAL A 11 19.29 28.00 -2.40
CA VAL A 11 19.71 27.81 -3.80
C VAL A 11 20.06 26.35 -4.08
N GLY A 12 19.11 25.44 -3.82
CA GLY A 12 19.34 23.99 -3.98
C GLY A 12 18.30 23.24 -4.81
N GLN A 13 17.15 23.83 -5.15
CA GLN A 13 16.05 23.08 -5.76
C GLN A 13 15.80 23.35 -7.26
N GLU A 14 16.42 24.38 -7.85
CA GLU A 14 16.25 24.65 -9.28
C GLU A 14 17.36 24.01 -10.15
N ALA A 15 18.57 23.84 -9.61
CA ALA A 15 19.66 23.13 -10.31
C ALA A 15 19.38 21.63 -10.47
N LEU A 16 18.65 21.02 -9.52
CA LEU A 16 18.33 19.58 -9.57
C LEU A 16 17.23 19.26 -10.61
N ARG A 17 16.38 20.23 -10.97
CA ARG A 17 15.35 20.03 -12.01
C ARG A 17 15.90 20.21 -13.43
N ALA A 18 16.94 21.03 -13.63
CA ALA A 18 17.59 21.19 -14.93
C ALA A 18 18.50 20.00 -15.30
N VAL A 19 19.18 19.39 -14.32
CA VAL A 19 20.03 18.20 -14.55
C VAL A 19 19.18 16.94 -14.83
N VAL A 20 18.08 16.75 -14.11
CA VAL A 20 17.20 15.57 -14.33
C VAL A 20 16.46 15.64 -15.67
N LYS A 21 16.16 16.85 -16.20
CA LYS A 21 15.47 17.00 -17.49
C LYS A 21 16.39 16.77 -18.71
N ARG A 22 17.71 16.88 -18.55
CA ARG A 22 18.70 16.57 -19.62
C ARG A 22 19.20 15.12 -19.58
N MET A 23 19.00 14.40 -18.47
CA MET A 23 19.34 12.97 -18.33
C MET A 23 18.21 12.01 -18.76
N GLY A 24 17.09 12.54 -19.25
CA GLY A 24 15.95 11.75 -19.74
C GLY A 24 16.06 11.26 -21.20
N LYS A 25 17.14 11.60 -21.91
CA LYS A 25 17.27 11.27 -23.36
C LYS A 25 18.56 10.54 -23.77
N LEU A 26 19.40 10.14 -22.80
CA LEU A 26 20.60 9.32 -23.02
C LEU A 26 20.69 8.06 -22.16
N ARG A 27 19.60 7.65 -21.50
CA ARG A 27 19.50 6.32 -20.84
C ARG A 27 18.84 5.29 -21.74
N CYS A 28 19.18 5.31 -23.01
CA CYS A 28 19.03 4.20 -23.93
C CYS A 28 20.31 4.22 -24.75
N VAL A 29 20.96 3.08 -24.91
CA VAL A 29 22.30 2.90 -25.49
C VAL A 29 23.43 3.09 -24.44
N TRP A 30 24.26 2.05 -24.31
CA TRP A 30 25.40 1.91 -23.40
C TRP A 30 25.12 1.58 -21.92
N ARG A 31 24.73 0.32 -21.68
CA ARG A 31 25.28 -0.43 -20.53
C ARG A 31 25.61 -1.88 -20.89
N HIS A 32 26.42 -2.05 -21.93
CA HIS A 32 27.25 -3.23 -22.12
C HIS A 32 28.64 -2.75 -22.50
N GLY A 33 29.41 -2.33 -21.50
CA GLY A 33 30.85 -2.20 -21.62
C GLY A 33 31.46 -3.59 -21.56
N VAL A 34 31.45 -4.31 -22.68
CA VAL A 34 32.32 -5.47 -22.85
C VAL A 34 33.71 -4.92 -23.12
N PHE A 35 34.52 -4.82 -22.06
CA PHE A 35 35.93 -4.44 -22.16
C PHE A 35 36.67 -5.61 -22.82
N PHE A 36 36.67 -5.66 -24.16
CA PHE A 36 37.50 -6.61 -24.90
C PHE A 36 38.93 -6.08 -24.91
N ARG A 37 39.67 -6.40 -23.86
CA ARG A 37 41.11 -6.13 -23.78
C ARG A 37 41.81 -7.05 -24.78
N LEU A 38 42.16 -6.50 -25.95
CA LEU A 38 43.10 -7.12 -26.88
C LEU A 38 44.42 -7.34 -26.14
N CYS A 39 44.70 -8.59 -25.76
CA CYS A 39 45.99 -9.00 -25.26
C CYS A 39 46.97 -9.04 -26.44
N GLY A 40 48.16 -8.48 -26.22
CA GLY A 40 49.17 -8.25 -27.23
C GLY A 40 49.82 -9.53 -27.78
N VAL A 41 50.15 -9.42 -29.08
CA VAL A 41 51.31 -9.94 -29.79
C VAL A 41 51.97 -11.21 -29.23
N GLY A 42 51.69 -12.34 -29.90
CA GLY A 42 52.49 -13.56 -29.79
C GLY A 42 51.88 -14.72 -30.56
N LYS A 43 52.11 -14.76 -31.89
CA LYS A 43 51.77 -15.86 -32.83
C LYS A 43 50.29 -16.27 -32.88
N CYS A 44 49.56 -15.65 -33.79
CA CYS A 44 48.17 -16.00 -34.11
C CYS A 44 48.13 -17.28 -34.96
N ASP A 45 47.62 -18.37 -34.38
CA ASP A 45 47.16 -19.53 -35.14
C ASP A 45 45.81 -19.19 -35.79
N ASN A 46 45.59 -19.64 -37.03
CA ASN A 46 44.49 -19.18 -37.90
C ASN A 46 43.08 -19.53 -37.38
N ASP A 47 42.98 -20.39 -36.36
CA ASP A 47 41.72 -20.84 -35.76
C ASP A 47 41.14 -19.82 -34.77
N GLU A 48 41.95 -19.06 -34.02
CA GLU A 48 41.45 -18.08 -33.04
C GLU A 48 40.69 -16.90 -33.69
N VAL A 49 41.10 -16.49 -34.90
CA VAL A 49 40.47 -15.37 -35.62
C VAL A 49 39.08 -15.75 -36.13
N ARG A 50 38.88 -17.02 -36.50
CA ARG A 50 37.59 -17.56 -36.97
C ARG A 50 36.58 -17.66 -35.84
N TYR A 51 37.02 -18.06 -34.65
CA TYR A 51 36.18 -18.05 -33.45
C TYR A 51 35.84 -16.64 -32.98
N SER A 52 36.77 -15.68 -33.08
CA SER A 52 36.48 -14.28 -32.74
C SER A 52 35.43 -13.66 -33.66
N LEU A 53 35.52 -13.89 -34.98
CA LEU A 53 34.52 -13.42 -35.94
C LEU A 53 33.16 -14.12 -35.77
N LEU A 54 33.15 -15.43 -35.48
CA LEU A 54 31.91 -16.17 -35.19
C LEU A 54 31.26 -15.72 -33.88
N ILE A 55 32.04 -15.43 -32.84
CA ILE A 55 31.54 -14.89 -31.56
C ILE A 55 31.01 -13.48 -31.76
N PHE A 56 31.69 -12.62 -32.54
CA PHE A 56 31.18 -11.30 -32.88
C PHE A 56 29.87 -11.37 -33.69
N LEU A 57 29.80 -12.25 -34.70
CA LEU A 57 28.57 -12.47 -35.48
C LEU A 57 27.43 -13.01 -34.59
N LEU A 58 27.72 -13.95 -33.70
CA LEU A 58 26.72 -14.52 -32.78
C LEU A 58 26.24 -13.47 -31.75
N CYS A 59 27.15 -12.66 -31.19
CA CYS A 59 26.80 -11.57 -30.27
C CYS A 59 26.00 -10.45 -30.97
N VAL A 60 26.31 -10.13 -32.23
CA VAL A 60 25.52 -9.17 -33.02
C VAL A 60 24.13 -9.74 -33.34
N VAL A 61 24.03 -11.02 -33.69
CA VAL A 61 22.72 -11.67 -33.93
C VAL A 61 21.87 -11.72 -32.66
N ILE A 62 22.43 -12.09 -31.49
CA ILE A 62 21.71 -12.09 -30.21
C ILE A 62 21.22 -10.68 -29.85
N SER A 63 22.07 -9.65 -30.02
CA SER A 63 21.71 -8.25 -29.74
C SER A 63 20.63 -7.72 -30.70
N VAL A 64 20.60 -8.19 -31.95
CA VAL A 64 19.58 -7.80 -32.94
C VAL A 64 18.26 -8.53 -32.69
N THR A 65 18.27 -9.75 -32.12
CA THR A 65 17.05 -10.48 -31.76
C THR A 65 16.39 -10.01 -30.46
N GLU A 66 17.15 -9.40 -29.54
CA GLU A 66 16.60 -8.76 -28.33
C GLU A 66 16.01 -7.35 -28.58
N ALA A 67 16.25 -6.77 -29.77
CA ALA A 67 15.55 -5.55 -30.20
C ALA A 67 14.07 -5.79 -30.56
N ALA A 68 13.63 -7.05 -30.63
CA ALA A 68 12.22 -7.37 -30.45
C ALA A 68 11.91 -7.32 -28.96
N ASP A 69 11.39 -6.16 -28.51
CA ASP A 69 10.74 -5.98 -27.21
C ASP A 69 10.10 -7.31 -26.76
N PRO A 70 10.52 -7.95 -25.64
CA PRO A 70 9.89 -9.19 -25.19
C PRO A 70 8.43 -8.88 -24.88
N ALA A 71 7.54 -9.24 -25.83
CA ALA A 71 6.12 -8.95 -25.81
C ALA A 71 5.37 -9.60 -24.63
N GLY A 72 6.07 -10.31 -23.73
CA GLY A 72 5.49 -11.10 -22.66
C GLY A 72 5.68 -10.61 -21.23
N TRP A 73 6.66 -9.73 -20.93
CA TRP A 73 6.94 -9.35 -19.52
C TRP A 73 6.74 -7.88 -19.18
N ARG A 74 6.11 -7.09 -20.06
CA ARG A 74 5.44 -5.89 -19.56
C ARG A 74 4.41 -6.36 -18.54
N VAL A 75 4.61 -6.03 -17.26
CA VAL A 75 3.59 -6.15 -16.22
C VAL A 75 2.32 -5.61 -16.86
N ARG A 76 1.37 -6.52 -17.16
CA ARG A 76 0.06 -6.14 -17.63
C ARG A 76 -0.53 -5.37 -16.46
N ARG A 77 -0.34 -4.05 -16.47
CA ARG A 77 -1.11 -3.06 -15.70
C ARG A 77 -2.52 -3.13 -16.26
N ASN A 78 -3.18 -4.28 -16.10
CA ASN A 78 -4.62 -4.34 -16.13
C ASN A 78 -5.04 -3.37 -15.04
N GLY A 79 -5.72 -2.30 -15.46
CA GLY A 79 -6.19 -1.18 -14.63
C GLY A 79 -7.21 -1.56 -13.56
N ARG A 80 -7.14 -2.77 -12.99
CA ARG A 80 -7.49 -3.00 -11.61
C ARG A 80 -6.22 -2.91 -10.79
N SER A 81 -5.76 -1.68 -10.58
CA SER A 81 -5.21 -1.41 -9.27
C SER A 81 -6.32 -1.84 -8.30
N THR A 82 -6.10 -2.92 -7.58
CA THR A 82 -6.53 -2.96 -6.19
C THR A 82 -5.66 -1.91 -5.48
N GLN A 83 -5.79 -0.64 -5.90
CA GLN A 83 -5.67 0.48 -4.99
C GLN A 83 -6.56 -0.01 -3.87
N SER A 84 -5.93 -0.35 -2.75
CA SER A 84 -6.58 -0.26 -1.46
C SER A 84 -7.41 1.00 -1.58
N ARG A 85 -8.72 0.83 -1.77
CA ARG A 85 -9.68 1.93 -1.69
C ARG A 85 -9.63 2.25 -0.21
N VAL A 86 -8.57 2.93 0.21
CA VAL A 86 -8.67 3.96 1.22
C VAL A 86 -9.68 4.89 0.59
N ILE A 87 -10.96 4.58 0.81
CA ILE A 87 -12.05 5.49 0.52
C ILE A 87 -11.61 6.74 1.25
N PRO A 88 -11.25 7.83 0.55
CA PRO A 88 -10.81 9.02 1.24
C PRO A 88 -11.92 9.35 2.24
N ALA A 89 -11.54 9.59 3.49
CA ALA A 89 -12.47 10.01 4.54
C ALA A 89 -13.22 11.32 4.17
N GLY A 90 -12.92 11.92 3.00
CA GLY A 90 -13.48 13.14 2.47
C GLY A 90 -14.74 13.01 1.60
N ALA A 91 -15.35 11.83 1.42
CA ALA A 91 -16.75 11.79 0.96
C ALA A 91 -17.69 12.11 2.13
N VAL A 92 -17.49 13.28 2.76
CA VAL A 92 -18.48 13.91 3.62
C VAL A 92 -19.61 14.31 2.67
N ARG A 93 -20.53 13.37 2.40
CA ARG A 93 -21.80 13.69 1.76
C ARG A 93 -22.39 14.84 2.55
N ALA A 94 -22.70 15.94 1.86
CA ALA A 94 -23.39 17.08 2.44
C ALA A 94 -24.54 16.52 3.29
N VAL A 95 -24.50 16.85 4.58
CA VAL A 95 -25.62 16.57 5.47
C VAL A 95 -26.77 17.36 4.90
N THR A 96 -27.68 16.69 4.20
CA THR A 96 -29.03 17.20 4.07
C THR A 96 -29.51 17.37 5.50
N LEU A 97 -29.74 18.60 5.92
CA LEU A 97 -30.30 18.95 7.22
C LEU A 97 -31.76 18.46 7.24
N SER A 98 -31.94 17.14 7.19
CA SER A 98 -33.14 16.51 7.70
C SER A 98 -33.20 16.97 9.15
N THR A 99 -34.33 17.57 9.52
CA THR A 99 -34.64 18.04 10.87
C THR A 99 -34.70 16.85 11.81
N MET A 100 -33.54 16.30 12.14
CA MET A 100 -33.36 15.17 13.05
C MET A 100 -33.42 15.74 14.44
N THR A 101 -34.62 15.67 15.02
CA THR A 101 -34.90 16.13 16.38
C THR A 101 -34.96 14.96 17.35
N SER A 102 -35.21 13.74 16.87
CA SER A 102 -35.41 12.57 17.72
C SER A 102 -34.12 11.80 18.00
N LEU A 103 -34.04 11.17 19.17
CA LEU A 103 -32.93 10.29 19.55
C LEU A 103 -32.73 9.14 18.54
N SER A 104 -33.82 8.56 18.04
CA SER A 104 -33.77 7.45 17.07
C SER A 104 -33.13 7.84 15.75
N ASP A 105 -33.29 9.09 15.31
CA ASP A 105 -32.67 9.59 14.08
C ASP A 105 -31.15 9.66 14.25
N PHE A 106 -30.67 10.14 15.40
CA PHE A 106 -29.23 10.17 15.69
C PHE A 106 -28.64 8.77 15.87
N GLU A 107 -29.37 7.84 16.48
CA GLU A 107 -28.93 6.44 16.59
C GLU A 107 -28.80 5.78 15.21
N SER A 108 -29.78 5.94 14.33
CA SER A 108 -29.73 5.39 12.96
C SER A 108 -28.59 6.01 12.15
N MET A 109 -28.42 7.33 12.21
CA MET A 109 -27.31 8.03 11.56
C MET A 109 -25.95 7.50 12.05
N ALA A 110 -25.79 7.31 13.36
CA ALA A 110 -24.55 6.82 13.92
C ALA A 110 -24.28 5.37 13.49
N LEU A 111 -25.29 4.50 13.46
CA LEU A 111 -25.12 3.13 12.98
C LEU A 111 -24.65 3.06 11.51
N ASP A 112 -25.12 3.98 10.68
CA ASP A 112 -24.79 4.00 9.25
C ASP A 112 -23.43 4.64 8.96
N ARG A 113 -23.07 5.70 9.69
CA ARG A 113 -21.94 6.57 9.33
C ARG A 113 -20.74 6.48 10.27
N HIS A 114 -20.89 5.92 11.46
CA HIS A 114 -19.83 6.02 12.47
C HIS A 114 -18.56 5.24 12.06
N PRO A 115 -17.37 5.88 12.06
CA PRO A 115 -16.13 5.26 11.56
C PRO A 115 -15.71 4.02 12.37
N LEU A 116 -15.93 4.01 13.68
CA LEU A 116 -15.62 2.84 14.52
C LEU A 116 -16.35 1.56 14.07
N LEU A 117 -17.59 1.66 13.56
CA LEU A 117 -18.33 0.49 13.08
C LEU A 117 -17.73 -0.04 11.77
N ARG A 118 -17.30 0.87 10.89
CA ARG A 118 -16.59 0.51 9.65
C ARG A 118 -15.24 -0.16 9.97
N MET A 119 -14.51 0.37 10.95
CA MET A 119 -13.26 -0.23 11.42
C MET A 119 -13.49 -1.62 12.04
N ALA A 120 -14.53 -1.78 12.87
CA ALA A 120 -14.88 -3.08 13.45
C ALA A 120 -15.26 -4.12 12.38
N ALA A 121 -16.02 -3.72 11.35
CA ALA A 121 -16.33 -4.57 10.21
C ALA A 121 -15.07 -4.96 9.41
N ALA A 122 -14.13 -4.02 9.22
CA ALA A 122 -12.85 -4.31 8.58
C ALA A 122 -12.03 -5.35 9.36
N ARG A 123 -11.97 -5.26 10.70
CA ARG A 123 -11.31 -6.24 11.56
C ARG A 123 -11.92 -7.64 11.47
N ILE A 124 -13.26 -7.73 11.37
CA ILE A 124 -13.92 -9.02 11.13
C ILE A 124 -13.49 -9.59 9.76
N ASN A 125 -13.42 -8.75 8.74
CA ASN A 125 -13.02 -9.18 7.40
C ASN A 125 -11.56 -9.61 7.33
N GLU A 126 -10.67 -8.91 8.04
CA GLU A 126 -9.27 -9.29 8.23
C GLU A 126 -9.16 -10.68 8.87
N ALA A 127 -9.81 -10.89 10.03
CA ALA A 127 -9.82 -12.19 10.70
C ALA A 127 -10.41 -13.31 9.83
N ARG A 128 -11.41 -13.02 9.01
CA ARG A 128 -11.95 -13.97 8.02
C ARG A 128 -10.95 -14.26 6.90
N GLY A 129 -10.17 -13.27 6.48
CA GLY A 129 -9.05 -13.44 5.56
C GLY A 129 -8.03 -14.41 6.13
N ASP A 130 -7.63 -14.21 7.39
CA ASP A 130 -6.70 -15.10 8.11
C ASP A 130 -7.26 -16.52 8.23
N GLN A 131 -8.54 -16.66 8.58
CA GLN A 131 -9.20 -17.96 8.66
C GLN A 131 -9.15 -18.72 7.33
N ARG A 132 -9.37 -18.02 6.21
CA ARG A 132 -9.27 -18.60 4.87
C ARG A 132 -7.84 -18.98 4.55
N GLN A 133 -6.87 -18.09 4.78
CA GLN A 133 -5.45 -18.36 4.51
C GLN A 133 -4.92 -19.54 5.34
N ALA A 134 -5.35 -19.67 6.59
CA ALA A 134 -4.96 -20.79 7.46
C ALA A 134 -5.43 -22.17 6.95
N GLY A 135 -6.47 -22.20 6.12
CA GLY A 135 -6.97 -23.42 5.49
C GLY A 135 -6.37 -23.74 4.12
N LEU A 136 -5.62 -22.80 3.53
CA LEU A 136 -5.00 -22.97 2.23
C LEU A 136 -3.63 -23.64 2.35
N TRP A 137 -3.23 -24.31 1.28
CA TRP A 137 -1.88 -24.87 1.19
C TRP A 137 -0.84 -23.75 1.08
N PRO A 138 0.37 -23.95 1.62
CA PRO A 138 1.46 -23.01 1.43
C PRO A 138 1.76 -22.79 -0.06
N ASN A 139 2.03 -21.54 -0.44
CA ASN A 139 2.40 -21.21 -1.81
C ASN A 139 3.74 -21.88 -2.20
N PRO A 140 3.86 -22.44 -3.42
CA PRO A 140 5.14 -22.97 -3.89
C PRO A 140 6.16 -21.86 -4.10
N MET A 141 7.44 -22.16 -3.86
CA MET A 141 8.57 -21.30 -4.16
C MET A 141 9.28 -21.85 -5.39
N VAL A 142 9.45 -21.01 -6.40
CA VAL A 142 10.26 -21.31 -7.58
C VAL A 142 11.49 -20.43 -7.53
N GLY A 143 12.67 -21.04 -7.63
CA GLY A 143 13.95 -20.35 -7.58
C GLY A 143 14.81 -20.72 -8.78
N TYR A 144 15.70 -19.81 -9.15
CA TYR A 144 16.75 -20.03 -10.13
C TYR A 144 18.08 -19.69 -9.46
N SER A 145 19.08 -20.53 -9.66
CA SER A 145 20.44 -20.35 -9.15
C SER A 145 21.43 -20.52 -10.31
N GLY A 146 22.36 -19.58 -10.43
CA GLY A 146 23.48 -19.63 -11.35
C GLY A 146 24.78 -19.65 -10.56
N GLU A 147 25.59 -20.68 -10.74
CA GLU A 147 26.92 -20.81 -10.13
C GLU A 147 27.99 -20.73 -11.23
N GLU A 148 29.15 -20.17 -10.90
CA GLU A 148 30.31 -20.04 -11.82
C GLU A 148 30.05 -19.31 -13.15
N MET A 149 28.97 -18.52 -13.23
CA MET A 149 28.66 -17.71 -14.40
C MET A 149 29.83 -16.74 -14.69
N GLY A 150 30.42 -16.85 -15.88
CA GLY A 150 31.52 -16.00 -16.32
C GLY A 150 32.93 -16.51 -15.96
N ASN A 151 33.07 -17.67 -15.33
CA ASN A 151 34.38 -18.29 -15.13
C ASN A 151 34.96 -18.74 -16.48
N ARG A 152 36.11 -18.17 -16.89
CA ARG A 152 36.76 -18.38 -18.21
C ARG A 152 35.84 -18.15 -19.43
N GLY A 153 34.84 -17.28 -19.31
CA GLY A 153 33.88 -17.02 -20.38
C GLY A 153 32.84 -18.13 -20.60
N THR A 154 32.71 -19.06 -19.65
CA THR A 154 31.69 -20.11 -19.70
C THR A 154 30.36 -19.65 -19.09
N THR A 155 29.27 -20.29 -19.51
CA THR A 155 27.89 -20.02 -19.07
C THR A 155 27.65 -20.33 -17.58
N GLY A 156 28.60 -21.00 -16.90
CA GLY A 156 28.44 -21.49 -15.55
C GLY A 156 27.39 -22.61 -15.43
N MET A 157 27.19 -23.10 -14.21
CA MET A 157 26.11 -24.02 -13.86
C MET A 157 24.81 -23.25 -13.64
N GLN A 158 23.73 -23.66 -14.31
CA GLN A 158 22.42 -23.07 -14.14
C GLN A 158 21.45 -24.12 -13.60
N SER A 159 20.79 -23.82 -12.48
CA SER A 159 19.82 -24.70 -11.86
C SER A 159 18.53 -23.95 -11.54
N GLY A 160 17.40 -24.61 -11.71
CA GLY A 160 16.10 -24.14 -11.25
C GLY A 160 15.55 -25.14 -10.23
N PHE A 161 14.87 -24.65 -9.20
CA PHE A 161 14.19 -25.52 -8.24
C PHE A 161 12.77 -25.04 -7.99
N VAL A 162 11.88 -26.01 -7.75
CA VAL A 162 10.53 -25.77 -7.26
C VAL A 162 10.40 -26.47 -5.92
N TRP A 163 10.04 -25.73 -4.89
CA TRP A 163 9.88 -26.23 -3.53
C TRP A 163 8.50 -25.89 -2.99
N GLN A 164 7.82 -26.87 -2.40
CA GLN A 164 6.57 -26.63 -1.68
C GLN A 164 6.47 -27.58 -0.49
N LYS A 165 6.03 -27.03 0.65
CA LYS A 165 5.75 -27.82 1.85
C LYS A 165 4.40 -28.53 1.72
N ILE A 166 4.42 -29.86 1.80
CA ILE A 166 3.20 -30.67 1.82
C ILE A 166 2.78 -30.97 3.28
N VAL A 167 1.81 -30.21 3.82
CA VAL A 167 1.19 -30.41 5.13
C VAL A 167 0.14 -31.53 5.12
N MET A 168 0.51 -32.74 5.52
CA MET A 168 -0.41 -33.89 5.55
C MET A 168 -1.42 -33.86 6.73
N GLY A 169 -2.52 -34.59 6.55
CA GLY A 169 -3.54 -34.85 7.57
C GLY A 169 -4.49 -33.67 7.82
N ARG A 170 -5.08 -33.60 9.02
CA ARG A 170 -6.08 -32.59 9.38
C ARG A 170 -5.49 -31.27 9.91
N LYS A 171 -4.18 -31.05 9.76
CA LYS A 171 -3.47 -29.89 10.33
C LYS A 171 -4.02 -28.55 9.82
N LEU A 172 -4.28 -28.43 8.50
CA LEU A 172 -4.86 -27.22 7.91
C LEU A 172 -6.30 -26.97 8.40
N LYS A 173 -7.10 -28.03 8.56
CA LYS A 173 -8.46 -27.92 9.11
C LYS A 173 -8.45 -27.43 10.56
N LEU A 174 -7.55 -27.96 11.39
CA LEU A 174 -7.38 -27.51 12.77
C LEU A 174 -6.89 -26.06 12.85
N ALA A 175 -5.92 -25.67 11.99
CA ALA A 175 -5.44 -24.30 11.91
C ALA A 175 -6.58 -23.31 11.53
N SER A 176 -7.40 -23.68 10.54
CA SER A 176 -8.56 -22.88 10.16
C SER A 176 -9.62 -22.81 11.27
N GLN A 177 -9.79 -23.87 12.07
CA GLN A 177 -10.70 -23.86 13.23
C GLN A 177 -10.22 -22.92 14.35
N VAL A 178 -8.91 -22.91 14.65
CA VAL A 178 -8.34 -21.96 15.62
C VAL A 178 -8.54 -20.53 15.14
N ALA A 179 -8.31 -20.26 13.85
CA ALA A 179 -8.57 -18.95 13.26
C ALA A 179 -10.06 -18.56 13.25
N ALA A 180 -10.97 -19.53 13.17
CA ALA A 180 -12.41 -19.29 13.32
C ALA A 180 -12.75 -18.72 14.72
N GLY A 181 -12.05 -19.16 15.76
CA GLY A 181 -12.17 -18.60 17.11
C GLY A 181 -11.85 -17.10 17.14
N ARG A 182 -10.81 -16.66 16.42
CA ARG A 182 -10.48 -15.23 16.30
C ARG A 182 -11.56 -14.44 15.58
N VAL A 183 -12.21 -15.01 14.55
CA VAL A 183 -13.35 -14.36 13.88
C VAL A 183 -14.50 -14.15 14.87
N ALA A 184 -14.81 -15.15 15.70
CA ALA A 184 -15.85 -15.02 16.71
C ALA A 184 -15.51 -13.93 17.73
N GLU A 185 -14.26 -13.89 18.22
CA GLU A 185 -13.77 -12.83 19.10
C GLU A 185 -13.97 -11.42 18.49
N GLN A 186 -13.55 -11.22 17.24
CA GLN A 186 -13.74 -9.92 16.56
C GLN A 186 -15.22 -9.56 16.38
N GLN A 187 -16.11 -10.54 16.20
CA GLN A 187 -17.55 -10.29 16.18
C GLN A 187 -18.09 -9.83 17.53
N HIS A 188 -17.61 -10.40 18.64
CA HIS A 188 -17.96 -9.93 19.99
C HIS A 188 -17.47 -8.51 20.23
N LEU A 189 -16.23 -8.19 19.85
CA LEU A 189 -15.68 -6.82 19.94
C LEU A 189 -16.45 -5.82 19.08
N ALA A 190 -16.94 -6.23 17.91
CA ALA A 190 -17.80 -5.40 17.07
C ALA A 190 -19.15 -5.10 17.74
N LYS A 191 -19.75 -6.08 18.44
CA LYS A 191 -20.97 -5.87 19.24
C LYS A 191 -20.72 -4.86 20.36
N VAL A 192 -19.60 -4.98 21.09
CA VAL A 192 -19.21 -4.00 22.14
C VAL A 192 -19.04 -2.60 21.54
N SER A 193 -18.38 -2.51 20.39
CA SER A 193 -18.18 -1.22 19.69
C SER A 193 -19.52 -0.58 19.29
N ARG A 194 -20.49 -1.38 18.84
CA ARG A 194 -21.85 -0.92 18.53
C ARG A 194 -22.56 -0.36 19.75
N THR A 195 -22.55 -1.09 20.86
CA THR A 195 -23.17 -0.61 22.12
C THR A 195 -22.50 0.68 22.61
N ARG A 196 -21.17 0.79 22.49
CA ARG A 196 -20.44 2.02 22.86
C ARG A 196 -20.87 3.22 22.01
N VAL A 197 -21.03 3.04 20.70
CA VAL A 197 -21.49 4.12 19.80
C VAL A 197 -22.91 4.57 20.19
N LEU A 198 -23.84 3.63 20.39
CA LEU A 198 -25.21 3.95 20.78
C LEU A 198 -25.27 4.68 22.14
N ASN A 199 -24.55 4.18 23.14
CA ASN A 199 -24.47 4.83 24.45
C ASN A 199 -23.86 6.24 24.37
N GLY A 200 -22.82 6.42 23.55
CA GLY A 200 -22.22 7.72 23.32
C GLY A 200 -23.20 8.73 22.72
N VAL A 201 -24.00 8.29 21.72
CA VAL A 201 -25.05 9.14 21.11
C VAL A 201 -26.10 9.53 22.14
N ARG A 202 -26.58 8.59 22.96
CA ARG A 202 -27.58 8.84 24.00
C ARG A 202 -27.12 9.88 25.00
N VAL A 203 -25.92 9.72 25.54
CA VAL A 203 -25.35 10.67 26.52
C VAL A 203 -25.27 12.06 25.91
N ARG A 204 -24.72 12.19 24.69
CA ARG A 204 -24.59 13.48 24.02
C ARG A 204 -25.92 14.14 23.70
N TYR A 205 -26.93 13.36 23.29
CA TYR A 205 -28.28 13.86 23.05
C TYR A 205 -28.85 14.51 24.33
N TYR A 206 -28.80 13.82 25.46
CA TYR A 206 -29.31 14.37 26.72
C TYR A 206 -28.47 15.53 27.25
N ASP A 207 -27.14 15.50 27.07
CA ASP A 207 -26.26 16.65 27.37
C ASP A 207 -26.73 17.90 26.61
N THR A 208 -27.05 17.76 25.33
CA THR A 208 -27.52 18.90 24.50
C THR A 208 -28.90 19.39 24.89
N LEU A 209 -29.82 18.49 25.25
CA LEU A 209 -31.16 18.85 25.71
C LEU A 209 -31.11 19.64 27.03
N VAL A 210 -30.26 19.21 27.97
CA VAL A 210 -30.02 19.96 29.21
C VAL A 210 -29.38 21.32 28.94
N ALA A 211 -28.43 21.40 28.00
CA ALA A 211 -27.81 22.67 27.62
C ALA A 211 -28.83 23.65 26.99
N GLN A 212 -29.72 23.15 26.13
CA GLN A 212 -30.81 23.95 25.54
C GLN A 212 -31.74 24.50 26.63
N GLN A 213 -32.16 23.65 27.57
CA GLN A 213 -33.00 24.06 28.69
C GLN A 213 -32.33 25.14 29.55
N ARG A 214 -31.02 25.03 29.80
CA ARG A 214 -30.27 26.04 30.55
C ARG A 214 -30.28 27.39 29.84
N VAL A 215 -30.02 27.41 28.53
CA VAL A 215 -30.06 28.64 27.73
C VAL A 215 -31.44 29.27 27.76
N GLU A 216 -32.50 28.47 27.65
CA GLU A 216 -33.88 28.94 27.74
C GLU A 216 -34.18 29.56 29.10
N LEU A 217 -33.84 28.88 30.21
CA LEU A 217 -34.05 29.39 31.56
C LEU A 217 -33.28 30.69 31.81
N THR A 218 -32.03 30.77 31.38
CA THR A 218 -31.24 32.02 31.48
C THR A 218 -31.86 33.14 30.67
N ARG A 219 -32.43 32.85 29.49
CA ARG A 219 -33.12 33.85 28.67
C ARG A 219 -34.39 34.37 29.36
N THR A 220 -35.18 33.47 29.95
CA THR A 220 -36.38 33.86 30.72
C THR A 220 -36.00 34.74 31.93
N MET A 221 -34.93 34.39 32.64
CA MET A 221 -34.44 35.21 33.76
C MET A 221 -33.98 36.60 33.31
N SER A 222 -33.31 36.70 32.15
CA SER A 222 -32.90 37.99 31.57
C SER A 222 -34.11 38.84 31.19
N GLN A 223 -35.12 38.26 30.54
CA GLN A 223 -36.33 38.97 30.12
C GLN A 223 -37.12 39.52 31.31
N LEU A 224 -37.30 38.71 32.35
CA LEU A 224 -37.96 39.17 33.58
C LEU A 224 -37.16 40.29 34.28
N GLY A 225 -35.83 40.21 34.26
CA GLY A 225 -34.97 41.29 34.78
C GLY A 225 -35.12 42.60 34.00
N GLU A 226 -35.24 42.53 32.67
CA GLU A 226 -35.47 43.70 31.81
C GLU A 226 -36.87 44.31 32.02
N GLU A 227 -37.90 43.48 32.13
CA GLU A 227 -39.28 43.93 32.40
C GLU A 227 -39.38 44.66 33.75
N LEU A 228 -38.75 44.11 34.80
CA LEU A 228 -38.72 44.73 36.13
C LEU A 228 -37.90 46.02 36.18
N ALA A 229 -36.88 46.17 35.32
CA ALA A 229 -36.09 47.39 35.26
C ALA A 229 -36.81 48.55 34.53
N GLN A 230 -37.83 48.23 33.72
CA GLN A 230 -38.62 49.22 32.96
C GLN A 230 -39.87 49.70 33.70
N ALA A 231 -40.29 49.00 34.76
CA ALA A 231 -41.44 49.33 35.61
C ALA A 231 -41.06 50.29 36.77
#